data_AF-A0A660MY21-F1
#
_entry.id   AF-A0A660MY21-F1
#
_cell.length_a   1.000
_cell.length_b   1.000
_cell.length_c   1.000
_cell.angle_alpha   90.00
_cell.angle_beta   90.00
_cell.angle_gamma   90.00
#
_symmetry.space_group_name_H-M   'P 1'
#
loop_
_entity.id
_entity.type
_entity.pdbx_description
1 polymer ?
#
loop_
_entity_poly.entity_id
_entity_poly.type
_entity_poly.pdbx_seq_one_letter_code
_entity_poly.pdbx_strand_id
1 'polypeptide(L)'
;MNRLHSRAEINPEHPRINKRSELQQQYRDELAKALTATRKEKNAWENGTAYRMLKGAKQTDEYHFAEEGVKMTPAITELLNTPNDMPDSEFLKKLEAIPDLNENLAKALIISGKGWAVAQKLDKFQGLDHGKIADFFIKYGQGRLVAENLEKFQGLDHQKIAETLIENKLGGAVAENLEKFQGLNHREVAKKLLENKKGEYLAQNLEKFEGIDYNQLADILVEKGNLHALTENLEKFKGLDHQKFAEKLFEHRKGRYIAQNLEKFEGLDHQELADRLIQAGDAEYVAENMEKFKGVNHNQIVEKLSKAGKIRYVAQYLEKFKGLEKSVKEELLYEGFKKEVNANPQAFEEKNKTA
;
A
#
# COMPACT_ATOMS: atom_id res chain seq x y z
N MET A 1 53.47 9.63 -32.22
CA MET A 1 53.43 8.32 -31.55
C MET A 1 51.97 7.94 -31.30
N ASN A 2 51.43 7.04 -32.12
CA ASN A 2 50.09 6.47 -31.93
C ASN A 2 50.10 5.60 -30.66
N ARG A 3 49.47 6.05 -29.57
CA ARG A 3 49.13 5.16 -28.45
C ARG A 3 47.93 4.32 -28.84
N LEU A 4 48.17 3.23 -29.56
CA LEU A 4 47.23 2.11 -29.63
C LEU A 4 47.00 1.63 -28.20
N HIS A 5 45.87 2.01 -27.61
CA HIS A 5 45.41 1.40 -26.36
C HIS A 5 45.08 -0.06 -26.71
N SER A 6 45.96 -0.98 -26.34
CA SER A 6 45.66 -2.41 -26.38
C SER A 6 44.38 -2.64 -25.57
N ARG A 7 43.36 -3.23 -26.20
CA ARG A 7 42.17 -3.68 -25.47
C ARG A 7 42.66 -4.63 -24.37
N ALA A 8 42.29 -4.34 -23.12
CA ALA A 8 42.50 -5.28 -22.03
C ALA A 8 41.91 -6.64 -22.43
N GLU A 9 42.72 -7.69 -22.36
CA GLU A 9 42.26 -9.05 -22.62
C GLU A 9 41.20 -9.42 -21.58
N ILE A 10 40.07 -9.94 -22.06
CA ILE A 10 38.98 -10.38 -21.18
C ILE A 10 39.47 -11.62 -20.45
N ASN A 11 39.58 -11.57 -19.13
CA ASN A 11 39.94 -12.73 -18.31
C ASN A 11 38.80 -13.78 -18.36
N PRO A 12 38.97 -14.93 -19.04
CA PRO A 12 37.93 -15.94 -19.14
C PRO A 12 37.61 -16.59 -17.78
N GLU A 13 38.58 -16.60 -16.85
CA GLU A 13 38.44 -17.15 -15.50
C GLU A 13 37.76 -16.20 -14.51
N HIS A 14 37.34 -15.02 -14.96
CA HIS A 14 36.58 -14.13 -14.11
C HIS A 14 35.29 -14.84 -13.63
N PRO A 15 34.95 -14.85 -12.32
CA PRO A 15 33.79 -15.60 -11.78
C PRO A 15 32.44 -15.29 -12.44
N ARG A 16 32.31 -14.10 -13.06
CA ARG A 16 31.12 -13.69 -13.83
C ARG A 16 31.08 -14.18 -15.28
N ILE A 17 32.15 -14.81 -15.77
CA ILE A 17 32.32 -15.30 -17.14
C ILE A 17 32.35 -16.84 -17.11
N ASN A 18 33.19 -17.45 -16.27
CA ASN A 18 33.29 -18.91 -16.20
C ASN A 18 32.08 -19.63 -15.59
N LYS A 19 31.20 -18.92 -14.86
CA LYS A 19 29.95 -19.48 -14.30
C LYS A 19 28.73 -19.33 -15.21
N ARG A 20 28.88 -18.85 -16.45
CA ARG A 20 27.74 -18.63 -17.34
C ARG A 20 27.25 -19.94 -17.96
N SER A 21 25.93 -20.05 -18.13
CA SER A 21 25.37 -21.08 -19.01
C SER A 21 25.64 -20.74 -20.48
N GLU A 22 25.53 -21.74 -21.35
CA GLU A 22 25.69 -21.55 -22.79
C GLU A 22 24.71 -20.51 -23.35
N LEU A 23 23.45 -20.53 -22.91
CA LEU A 23 22.42 -19.56 -23.31
C LEU A 23 22.75 -18.13 -22.85
N GLN A 24 23.23 -17.97 -21.61
CA GLN A 24 23.66 -16.67 -21.09
C GLN A 24 24.81 -16.09 -21.93
N GLN A 25 25.72 -16.96 -22.37
CA GLN A 25 26.85 -16.55 -23.19
C GLN A 25 26.42 -16.21 -24.62
N GLN A 26 25.58 -17.04 -25.25
CA GLN A 26 25.02 -16.79 -26.58
C GLN A 26 24.29 -15.44 -26.66
N TYR A 27 23.35 -15.18 -25.72
CA TYR A 27 22.62 -13.91 -25.69
C TYR A 27 23.57 -12.70 -25.53
N ARG A 28 24.61 -12.84 -24.71
CA ARG A 28 25.62 -11.78 -24.56
C ARG A 28 26.43 -11.53 -25.82
N ASP A 29 26.78 -12.58 -26.54
CA ASP A 29 27.53 -12.47 -27.79
C ASP A 29 26.67 -11.81 -28.89
N GLU A 30 25.38 -12.13 -28.94
CA GLU A 30 24.42 -11.45 -29.82
C GLU A 30 24.24 -9.98 -29.46
N LEU A 31 24.04 -9.67 -28.18
CA LEU A 31 23.93 -8.28 -27.71
C LEU A 31 25.23 -7.49 -27.99
N ALA A 32 26.39 -8.13 -27.85
CA ALA A 32 27.68 -7.52 -28.18
C ALA A 32 27.85 -7.27 -29.70
N LYS A 33 27.38 -8.19 -30.55
CA LYS A 33 27.33 -8.01 -32.01
C LYS A 33 26.42 -6.83 -32.38
N ALA A 34 25.21 -6.78 -31.83
CA ALA A 34 24.26 -5.68 -32.04
C ALA A 34 24.86 -4.33 -31.62
N LEU A 35 25.45 -4.25 -30.43
CA LEU A 35 26.14 -3.04 -29.96
C LEU A 35 27.29 -2.63 -30.88
N THR A 36 28.03 -3.60 -31.43
CA THR A 36 29.14 -3.34 -32.35
C THR A 36 28.65 -2.85 -33.70
N ALA A 37 27.54 -3.39 -34.23
CA ALA A 37 26.91 -2.92 -35.45
C ALA A 37 26.37 -1.49 -35.28
N THR A 38 25.64 -1.20 -34.20
CA THR A 38 25.13 0.14 -33.92
C THR A 38 26.25 1.18 -33.74
N ARG A 39 27.41 0.78 -33.19
CA ARG A 39 28.61 1.63 -33.09
C ARG A 39 29.26 1.93 -34.45
N LYS A 40 29.08 1.07 -35.46
CA LYS A 40 29.59 1.28 -36.82
C LYS A 40 28.66 2.18 -37.64
N GLU A 41 27.35 2.12 -37.39
CA GLU A 41 26.34 2.87 -38.15
C GLU A 41 26.06 4.28 -37.59
N LYS A 42 26.26 4.48 -36.28
CA LYS A 42 26.06 5.77 -35.61
C LYS A 42 27.33 6.12 -34.84
N ASN A 43 27.68 7.41 -34.79
CA ASN A 43 28.69 7.95 -33.85
C ASN A 43 28.20 7.76 -32.41
N ALA A 44 28.13 6.52 -31.93
CA ALA A 44 27.40 6.09 -30.73
C ALA A 44 27.99 6.57 -29.40
N TRP A 45 29.04 7.39 -29.47
CA TRP A 45 29.54 8.22 -28.37
C TRP A 45 28.64 9.43 -28.10
N GLU A 46 27.77 9.79 -29.03
CA GLU A 46 26.73 10.78 -28.80
C GLU A 46 25.62 10.20 -27.90
N ASN A 47 25.50 10.78 -26.70
CA ASN A 47 24.33 10.69 -25.81
C ASN A 47 23.96 9.32 -25.24
N GLY A 48 24.92 8.49 -24.81
CA GLY A 48 24.61 7.33 -23.95
C GLY A 48 23.77 6.23 -24.62
N THR A 49 23.83 6.11 -25.96
CA THR A 49 23.04 5.15 -26.75
C THR A 49 23.30 3.70 -26.34
N ALA A 50 24.56 3.30 -26.15
CA ALA A 50 24.90 1.96 -25.67
C ALA A 50 24.35 1.68 -24.26
N TYR A 51 24.38 2.67 -23.37
CA TYR A 51 23.79 2.56 -22.03
C TYR A 51 22.27 2.37 -22.12
N ARG A 52 21.58 3.13 -22.97
CA ARG A 52 20.14 2.98 -23.21
C ARG A 52 19.78 1.63 -23.80
N MET A 53 20.57 1.11 -24.75
CA MET A 53 20.37 -0.24 -25.31
C MET A 53 20.55 -1.33 -24.25
N LEU A 54 21.61 -1.25 -23.43
CA LEU A 54 21.83 -2.20 -22.34
C LEU A 54 20.74 -2.11 -21.26
N LYS A 55 20.29 -0.89 -20.94
CA LYS A 55 19.20 -0.67 -19.98
C LYS A 55 17.88 -1.20 -20.52
N GLY A 56 17.58 -0.99 -21.80
CA GLY A 56 16.38 -1.50 -22.46
C GLY A 56 16.40 -3.02 -22.61
N ALA A 57 17.53 -3.61 -22.98
CA ALA A 57 17.68 -5.07 -23.05
C ALA A 57 17.37 -5.74 -21.70
N LYS A 58 17.83 -5.16 -20.59
CA LYS A 58 17.54 -5.64 -19.23
C LYS A 58 16.06 -5.57 -18.81
N GLN A 59 15.20 -5.01 -19.64
CA GLN A 59 13.76 -4.93 -19.42
C GLN A 59 12.99 -5.90 -20.30
N THR A 60 13.66 -6.68 -21.17
CA THR A 60 13.00 -7.62 -22.06
C THR A 60 12.99 -9.03 -21.50
N ASP A 61 11.96 -9.79 -21.86
CA ASP A 61 11.81 -11.19 -21.49
C ASP A 61 13.00 -12.01 -22.00
N GLU A 62 13.52 -11.73 -23.20
CA GLU A 62 14.65 -12.47 -23.77
C GLU A 62 15.92 -12.35 -22.92
N TYR A 63 16.17 -11.16 -22.34
CA TYR A 63 17.27 -10.99 -21.40
C TYR A 63 17.06 -11.85 -20.16
N HIS A 64 15.85 -11.84 -19.60
CA HIS A 64 15.54 -12.58 -18.39
C HIS A 64 15.52 -14.09 -18.62
N PHE A 65 15.04 -14.56 -19.78
CA PHE A 65 15.13 -15.97 -20.18
C PHE A 65 16.59 -16.41 -20.24
N ALA A 66 17.46 -15.62 -20.88
CA ALA A 66 18.88 -15.91 -20.93
C ALA A 66 19.48 -15.90 -19.53
N GLU A 67 19.22 -14.87 -18.72
CA GLU A 67 19.71 -14.72 -17.35
C GLU A 67 19.33 -15.91 -16.46
N GLU A 68 18.12 -16.44 -16.60
CA GLU A 68 17.61 -17.57 -15.80
C GLU A 68 17.84 -18.94 -16.45
N GLY A 69 18.50 -18.97 -17.61
CA GLY A 69 18.81 -20.20 -18.35
C GLY A 69 17.58 -20.90 -18.90
N VAL A 70 16.50 -20.17 -19.19
CA VAL A 70 15.27 -20.69 -19.77
C VAL A 70 15.53 -21.13 -21.21
N LYS A 71 15.31 -22.42 -21.48
CA LYS A 71 15.37 -23.02 -22.81
C LYS A 71 14.03 -22.88 -23.52
N MET A 72 13.99 -22.13 -24.61
CA MET A 72 12.78 -21.96 -25.42
C MET A 72 12.46 -23.25 -26.18
N THR A 73 11.36 -23.91 -25.82
CA THR A 73 10.81 -25.06 -26.53
C THR A 73 9.63 -24.62 -27.41
N PRO A 74 9.21 -25.39 -28.43
CA PRO A 74 8.03 -25.07 -29.22
C PRO A 74 6.78 -24.83 -28.37
N ALA A 75 6.59 -25.62 -27.30
CA ALA A 75 5.47 -25.47 -26.38
C ALA A 75 5.51 -24.16 -25.58
N ILE A 76 6.70 -23.75 -25.09
CA ILE A 76 6.86 -22.45 -24.42
C ILE A 76 6.57 -21.32 -25.42
N THR A 77 7.15 -21.38 -26.61
CA THR A 77 6.92 -20.36 -27.65
C THR A 77 5.44 -20.24 -28.01
N GLU A 78 4.74 -21.36 -28.17
CA GLU A 78 3.30 -21.36 -28.45
C GLU A 78 2.51 -20.70 -27.31
N LEU A 79 2.76 -21.08 -26.05
CA LEU A 79 2.08 -20.51 -24.90
C LEU A 79 2.37 -19.02 -24.71
N LEU A 80 3.61 -18.58 -24.95
CA LEU A 80 3.95 -17.17 -24.78
C LEU A 80 3.31 -16.28 -25.85
N ASN A 81 3.09 -16.84 -27.05
CA ASN A 81 2.44 -16.17 -28.18
C ASN A 81 0.91 -16.23 -28.13
N THR A 82 0.29 -16.80 -27.09
CA THR A 82 -1.16 -16.74 -26.95
C THR A 82 -1.62 -15.28 -26.84
N PRO A 83 -2.71 -14.90 -27.52
CA PRO A 83 -3.26 -13.56 -27.43
C PRO A 83 -3.59 -13.17 -25.98
N ASN A 84 -3.35 -11.91 -25.61
CA ASN A 84 -3.62 -11.41 -24.26
C ASN A 84 -5.12 -11.37 -23.90
N ASP A 85 -6.00 -11.39 -24.90
CA ASP A 85 -7.46 -11.45 -24.77
C ASP A 85 -8.01 -12.89 -24.73
N MET A 86 -7.13 -13.90 -24.83
CA MET A 86 -7.52 -15.29 -24.65
C MET A 86 -8.10 -15.49 -23.23
N PRO A 87 -9.27 -16.15 -23.10
CA PRO A 87 -9.83 -16.44 -21.78
C PRO A 87 -8.88 -17.31 -20.94
N ASP A 88 -8.72 -16.98 -19.66
CA ASP A 88 -7.85 -17.73 -18.73
C ASP A 88 -8.13 -19.23 -18.75
N SER A 89 -9.41 -19.62 -18.81
CA SER A 89 -9.82 -21.03 -18.88
C SER A 89 -9.30 -21.76 -20.13
N GLU A 90 -9.15 -21.07 -21.26
CA GLU A 90 -8.61 -21.63 -22.49
C GLU A 90 -7.09 -21.73 -22.43
N PHE A 91 -6.43 -20.70 -21.88
CA PHE A 91 -4.99 -20.73 -21.62
C PHE A 91 -4.62 -21.90 -20.70
N LEU A 92 -5.37 -22.12 -19.62
CA LEU A 92 -5.15 -23.23 -18.70
C LEU A 92 -5.34 -24.60 -19.35
N LYS A 93 -6.32 -24.75 -20.26
CA LYS A 93 -6.48 -26.00 -21.03
C LYS A 93 -5.27 -26.27 -21.92
N LYS A 94 -4.75 -25.23 -22.59
CA LYS A 94 -3.52 -25.33 -23.40
C LYS A 94 -2.31 -25.70 -22.53
N LEU A 95 -2.19 -25.10 -21.35
CA LEU A 95 -1.13 -25.42 -20.40
C LEU A 95 -1.21 -26.90 -19.94
N GLU A 96 -2.39 -27.36 -19.54
CA GLU A 96 -2.60 -28.75 -19.07
C GLU A 96 -2.41 -29.80 -20.17
N ALA A 97 -2.54 -29.42 -21.44
CA ALA A 97 -2.25 -30.31 -22.56
C ALA A 97 -0.75 -30.56 -22.77
N ILE A 98 0.13 -29.79 -22.11
CA ILE A 98 1.58 -30.01 -22.18
C ILE A 98 1.95 -31.18 -21.26
N PRO A 99 2.60 -32.24 -21.78
CA PRO A 99 2.90 -33.44 -21.00
C PRO A 99 3.91 -33.17 -19.87
N ASP A 100 4.86 -32.28 -20.09
CA ASP A 100 5.98 -32.02 -19.17
C ASP A 100 5.93 -30.60 -18.59
N LEU A 101 5.06 -30.40 -17.59
CA LEU A 101 5.04 -29.16 -16.80
C LEU A 101 6.24 -29.14 -15.84
N ASN A 102 7.33 -28.50 -16.26
CA ASN A 102 8.60 -28.49 -15.52
C ASN A 102 9.02 -27.06 -15.10
N GLU A 103 10.12 -26.97 -14.33
CA GLU A 103 10.67 -25.69 -13.85
C GLU A 103 11.00 -24.71 -14.98
N ASN A 104 11.48 -25.20 -16.13
CA ASN A 104 11.84 -24.37 -17.27
C ASN A 104 10.61 -23.66 -17.86
N LEU A 105 9.49 -24.37 -17.99
CA LEU A 105 8.21 -23.78 -18.39
C LEU A 105 7.66 -22.82 -17.33
N ALA A 106 7.72 -23.20 -16.05
CA ALA A 106 7.26 -22.32 -14.96
C ALA A 106 7.99 -20.98 -14.96
N LYS A 107 9.32 -21.00 -15.07
CA LYS A 107 10.16 -19.80 -15.15
C LYS A 107 9.82 -18.94 -16.36
N ALA A 108 9.63 -19.55 -17.54
CA ALA A 108 9.25 -18.83 -18.75
C ALA A 108 7.93 -18.07 -18.56
N LEU A 109 6.91 -18.75 -18.01
CA LEU A 109 5.60 -18.15 -17.76
C LEU A 109 5.67 -17.02 -16.73
N ILE A 110 6.44 -17.19 -15.65
CA ILE A 110 6.60 -16.13 -14.64
C ILE A 110 7.33 -14.92 -15.23
N ILE A 111 8.43 -15.10 -15.96
CA ILE A 111 9.16 -13.98 -16.59
C ILE A 111 8.24 -13.15 -17.48
N SER A 112 7.40 -13.81 -18.29
CA SER A 112 6.45 -13.14 -19.20
C SER A 112 5.16 -12.66 -18.56
N GLY A 113 5.09 -12.58 -17.23
CA GLY A 113 3.92 -12.07 -16.51
C GLY A 113 2.69 -13.00 -16.52
N LYS A 114 2.84 -14.24 -16.98
CA LYS A 114 1.80 -15.29 -16.98
C LYS A 114 1.93 -16.24 -15.77
N GLY A 115 2.57 -15.79 -14.70
CA GLY A 115 2.80 -16.60 -13.49
C GLY A 115 1.51 -16.99 -12.77
N TRP A 116 0.40 -16.29 -12.99
CA TRP A 116 -0.91 -16.65 -12.45
C TRP A 116 -1.30 -18.09 -12.83
N ALA A 117 -0.97 -18.54 -14.05
CA ALA A 117 -1.28 -19.89 -14.52
C ALA A 117 -0.44 -20.93 -13.77
N VAL A 118 0.83 -20.61 -13.49
CA VAL A 118 1.72 -21.44 -12.68
C VAL A 118 1.20 -21.55 -11.25
N ALA A 119 0.81 -20.43 -10.62
CA ALA A 119 0.27 -20.44 -9.27
C ALA A 119 -1.06 -21.22 -9.18
N GLN A 120 -1.93 -21.09 -10.19
CA GLN A 120 -3.20 -21.81 -10.21
C GLN A 120 -3.01 -23.33 -10.36
N LYS A 121 -2.03 -23.78 -11.16
CA LYS A 121 -1.76 -25.18 -11.48
C LYS A 121 -0.47 -25.71 -10.85
N LEU A 122 -0.04 -25.13 -9.73
CA LEU A 122 1.26 -25.43 -9.12
C LEU A 122 1.42 -26.92 -8.80
N ASP A 123 0.32 -27.60 -8.42
CA ASP A 123 0.25 -29.04 -8.15
C ASP A 123 0.51 -29.94 -9.37
N LYS A 124 0.38 -29.39 -10.58
CA LYS A 124 0.60 -30.12 -11.84
C LYS A 124 2.03 -30.04 -12.34
N PHE A 125 2.81 -29.07 -11.85
CA PHE A 125 4.21 -28.97 -12.22
C PHE A 125 5.06 -29.99 -11.45
N GLN A 126 5.90 -30.70 -12.18
CA GLN A 126 6.74 -31.76 -11.64
C GLN A 126 8.15 -31.25 -11.34
N GLY A 127 8.72 -31.74 -10.24
CA GLY A 127 10.10 -31.46 -9.85
C GLY A 127 10.38 -30.01 -9.46
N LEU A 128 9.35 -29.21 -9.15
CA LEU A 128 9.54 -27.85 -8.68
C LEU A 128 10.12 -27.83 -7.27
N ASP A 129 11.09 -26.95 -7.08
CA ASP A 129 11.47 -26.46 -5.77
C ASP A 129 10.56 -25.27 -5.44
N HIS A 130 9.57 -25.50 -4.57
CA HIS A 130 8.53 -24.51 -4.26
C HIS A 130 9.12 -23.25 -3.61
N GLY A 131 10.21 -23.38 -2.84
CA GLY A 131 10.93 -22.24 -2.27
C GLY A 131 11.54 -21.36 -3.35
N LYS A 132 12.27 -21.96 -4.29
CA LYS A 132 12.84 -21.22 -5.42
C LYS A 132 11.77 -20.59 -6.31
N ILE A 133 10.65 -21.29 -6.53
CA ILE A 133 9.55 -20.75 -7.35
C ILE A 133 8.88 -19.57 -6.64
N ALA A 134 8.67 -19.63 -5.33
CA ALA A 134 8.16 -18.49 -4.56
C ALA A 134 9.10 -17.27 -4.65
N ASP A 135 10.41 -17.47 -4.46
CA ASP A 135 11.41 -16.41 -4.63
C ASP A 135 11.39 -15.84 -6.05
N PHE A 136 11.15 -16.69 -7.06
CA PHE A 136 11.05 -16.29 -8.45
C PHE A 136 9.82 -15.42 -8.72
N PHE A 137 8.65 -15.80 -8.19
CA PHE A 137 7.45 -14.95 -8.23
C PHE A 137 7.72 -13.57 -7.63
N ILE A 138 8.38 -13.51 -6.47
CA ILE A 138 8.70 -12.24 -5.80
C ILE A 138 9.67 -11.41 -6.66
N LYS A 139 10.74 -12.03 -7.17
CA LYS A 139 11.74 -11.38 -8.03
C LYS A 139 11.12 -10.71 -9.26
N TYR A 140 10.14 -11.36 -9.89
CA TYR A 140 9.45 -10.85 -11.08
C TYR A 140 8.16 -10.10 -10.77
N GLY A 141 8.04 -9.53 -9.56
CA GLY A 141 6.95 -8.62 -9.19
C GLY A 141 5.57 -9.27 -9.03
N GLN A 142 5.53 -10.60 -8.98
CA GLN A 142 4.31 -11.41 -8.88
C GLN A 142 4.17 -12.10 -7.51
N GLY A 143 4.88 -11.60 -6.49
CA GLY A 143 4.85 -12.18 -5.13
C GLY A 143 3.47 -12.23 -4.47
N ARG A 144 2.51 -11.39 -4.91
CA ARG A 144 1.11 -11.49 -4.45
C ARG A 144 0.51 -12.88 -4.71
N LEU A 145 0.85 -13.50 -5.84
CA LEU A 145 0.37 -14.85 -6.19
C LEU A 145 0.84 -15.91 -5.20
N VAL A 146 2.01 -15.71 -4.56
CA VAL A 146 2.52 -16.58 -3.51
C VAL A 146 1.62 -16.52 -2.29
N ALA A 147 1.26 -15.33 -1.81
CA ALA A 147 0.36 -15.17 -0.67
C ALA A 147 -1.05 -15.72 -0.97
N GLU A 148 -1.56 -15.48 -2.19
CA GLU A 148 -2.90 -15.90 -2.60
C GLU A 148 -3.05 -17.41 -2.82
N ASN A 149 -1.95 -18.13 -3.08
CA ASN A 149 -1.96 -19.57 -3.34
C ASN A 149 -1.03 -20.33 -2.38
N LEU A 150 -0.75 -19.75 -1.20
CA LEU A 150 0.29 -20.24 -0.30
C LEU A 150 0.07 -21.71 0.11
N GLU A 151 -1.17 -22.13 0.23
CA GLU A 151 -1.58 -23.50 0.54
C GLU A 151 -1.13 -24.54 -0.49
N LYS A 152 -0.83 -24.13 -1.73
CA LYS A 152 -0.28 -24.99 -2.77
C LYS A 152 1.23 -25.12 -2.69
N PHE A 153 1.90 -24.22 -1.96
CA PHE A 153 3.34 -24.27 -1.79
C PHE A 153 3.71 -25.26 -0.68
N GLN A 154 4.56 -26.25 -1.00
CA GLN A 154 4.95 -27.29 -0.05
C GLN A 154 6.28 -26.94 0.61
N GLY A 155 6.36 -27.18 1.93
CA GLY A 155 7.60 -27.06 2.69
C GLY A 155 8.13 -25.63 2.86
N LEU A 156 7.29 -24.61 2.61
CA LEU A 156 7.68 -23.23 2.86
C LEU A 156 7.63 -22.90 4.35
N ASP A 157 8.62 -22.14 4.80
CA ASP A 157 8.54 -21.42 6.06
C ASP A 157 7.65 -20.18 5.87
N HIS A 158 6.41 -20.29 6.33
CA HIS A 158 5.41 -19.23 6.16
C HIS A 158 5.80 -17.92 6.85
N GLN A 159 6.49 -17.99 7.99
CA GLN A 159 6.99 -16.81 8.68
C GLN A 159 8.01 -16.09 7.80
N LYS A 160 9.02 -16.82 7.29
CA LYS A 160 10.04 -16.25 6.39
C LYS A 160 9.43 -15.68 5.10
N ILE A 161 8.43 -16.34 4.52
CA ILE A 161 7.75 -15.85 3.31
C ILE A 161 6.97 -14.56 3.60
N ALA A 162 6.22 -14.51 4.70
CA ALA A 162 5.50 -13.29 5.10
C ALA A 162 6.45 -12.10 5.26
N GLU A 163 7.60 -12.32 5.91
CA GLU A 163 8.63 -11.29 6.09
C GLU A 163 9.20 -10.81 4.75
N THR A 164 9.56 -11.75 3.88
CA THR A 164 10.10 -11.45 2.55
C THR A 164 9.10 -10.64 1.73
N LEU A 165 7.81 -11.00 1.77
CA LEU A 165 6.76 -10.27 1.08
C LEU A 165 6.59 -8.85 1.62
N ILE A 166 6.60 -8.67 2.95
CA ILE A 166 6.49 -7.34 3.58
C ILE A 166 7.66 -6.45 3.16
N GLU A 167 8.90 -6.96 3.20
CA GLU A 167 10.11 -6.25 2.78
C GLU A 167 10.07 -5.84 1.30
N ASN A 168 9.42 -6.66 0.47
CA ASN A 168 9.18 -6.38 -0.95
C ASN A 168 7.93 -5.54 -1.21
N LYS A 169 7.44 -4.80 -0.19
CA LYS A 169 6.27 -3.91 -0.26
C LYS A 169 4.93 -4.62 -0.55
N LEU A 170 4.85 -5.93 -0.34
CA LEU A 170 3.67 -6.77 -0.53
C LEU A 170 2.96 -7.07 0.80
N GLY A 171 3.14 -6.24 1.83
CA GLY A 171 2.50 -6.43 3.14
C GLY A 171 0.97 -6.49 3.11
N GLY A 172 0.33 -5.81 2.14
CA GLY A 172 -1.11 -5.93 1.93
C GLY A 172 -1.54 -7.35 1.54
N ALA A 173 -0.78 -8.01 0.66
CA ALA A 173 -1.06 -9.39 0.27
C ALA A 173 -0.96 -10.37 1.45
N VAL A 174 -0.01 -10.13 2.36
CA VAL A 174 0.14 -10.92 3.60
C VAL A 174 -1.06 -10.69 4.53
N ALA A 175 -1.44 -9.44 4.78
CA ALA A 175 -2.56 -9.12 5.66
C ALA A 175 -3.92 -9.61 5.09
N GLU A 176 -4.12 -9.50 3.78
CA GLU A 176 -5.34 -9.94 3.08
C GLU A 176 -5.51 -11.47 3.09
N ASN A 177 -4.42 -12.23 3.14
CA ASN A 177 -4.41 -13.70 3.04
C ASN A 177 -3.87 -14.36 4.31
N LEU A 178 -3.93 -13.69 5.46
CA LEU A 178 -3.26 -14.11 6.70
C LEU A 178 -3.64 -15.55 7.10
N GLU A 179 -4.89 -15.94 6.87
CA GLU A 179 -5.43 -17.27 7.14
C GLU A 179 -4.76 -18.41 6.38
N LYS A 180 -4.09 -18.11 5.26
CA LYS A 180 -3.34 -19.11 4.46
C LYS A 180 -1.96 -19.40 5.04
N PHE A 181 -1.44 -18.51 5.87
CA PHE A 181 -0.14 -18.65 6.48
C PHE A 181 -0.23 -19.39 7.82
N GLN A 182 -0.07 -20.70 7.76
CA GLN A 182 0.01 -21.57 8.94
C GLN A 182 1.17 -21.20 9.88
N GLY A 183 0.89 -21.14 11.18
CA GLY A 183 1.91 -20.98 12.23
C GLY A 183 2.51 -19.57 12.37
N LEU A 184 1.92 -18.56 11.74
CA LEU A 184 2.42 -17.19 11.85
C LEU A 184 2.34 -16.64 13.28
N ASN A 185 3.37 -15.89 13.65
CA ASN A 185 3.28 -15.00 14.79
C ASN A 185 2.60 -13.68 14.36
N HIS A 186 1.27 -13.61 14.57
CA HIS A 186 0.46 -12.44 14.19
C HIS A 186 0.98 -11.12 14.79
N ARG A 187 1.53 -11.14 16.02
CA ARG A 187 2.12 -9.95 16.66
C ARG A 187 3.36 -9.45 15.91
N GLU A 188 4.22 -10.37 15.50
CA GLU A 188 5.44 -10.03 14.76
C GLU A 188 5.12 -9.51 13.35
N VAL A 189 4.16 -10.13 12.66
CA VAL A 189 3.67 -9.66 11.36
C VAL A 189 3.06 -8.27 11.48
N ALA A 190 2.20 -8.02 12.47
CA ALA A 190 1.64 -6.71 12.74
C ALA A 190 2.74 -5.65 12.97
N LYS A 191 3.74 -5.97 13.79
CA LYS A 191 4.90 -5.09 14.03
C LYS A 191 5.65 -4.77 12.75
N LYS A 192 5.97 -5.77 11.92
CA LYS A 192 6.68 -5.59 10.65
C LYS A 192 5.87 -4.76 9.65
N LEU A 193 4.55 -4.93 9.59
CA LEU A 193 3.67 -4.09 8.78
C LEU A 193 3.76 -2.62 9.22
N LEU A 194 3.73 -2.36 10.52
CA LEU A 194 3.85 -0.99 11.06
C LEU A 194 5.23 -0.37 10.76
N GLU A 195 6.31 -1.13 10.94
CA GLU A 195 7.69 -0.71 10.64
C GLU A 195 7.86 -0.34 9.16
N ASN A 196 7.18 -1.05 8.26
CA ASN A 196 7.21 -0.80 6.81
C ASN A 196 6.15 0.22 6.34
N LYS A 197 5.55 0.98 7.26
CA LYS A 197 4.50 1.99 6.97
C LYS A 197 3.30 1.38 6.23
N LYS A 198 2.95 0.14 6.57
CA LYS A 198 1.81 -0.63 6.03
C LYS A 198 0.70 -0.80 7.07
N GLY A 199 0.56 0.19 7.95
CA GLY A 199 -0.45 0.19 9.03
C GLY A 199 -1.89 0.16 8.52
N GLU A 200 -2.14 0.71 7.32
CA GLU A 200 -3.45 0.63 6.65
C GLU A 200 -3.94 -0.80 6.42
N TYR A 201 -3.08 -1.68 5.91
CA TYR A 201 -3.44 -3.07 5.64
C TYR A 201 -3.68 -3.86 6.92
N LEU A 202 -2.92 -3.57 7.97
CA LEU A 202 -3.13 -4.14 9.30
C LEU A 202 -4.49 -3.71 9.87
N ALA A 203 -4.82 -2.42 9.84
CA ALA A 203 -6.08 -1.91 10.36
C ALA A 203 -7.29 -2.43 9.56
N GLN A 204 -7.17 -2.53 8.23
CA GLN A 204 -8.24 -3.02 7.37
C GLN A 204 -8.54 -4.51 7.55
N ASN A 205 -7.55 -5.32 7.93
CA ASN A 205 -7.65 -6.78 8.11
C ASN A 205 -7.51 -7.20 9.58
N LEU A 206 -7.74 -6.28 10.53
CA LEU A 206 -7.41 -6.47 11.94
C LEU A 206 -8.12 -7.68 12.57
N GLU A 207 -9.31 -8.00 12.07
CA GLU A 207 -10.11 -9.17 12.49
C GLU A 207 -9.46 -10.52 12.18
N LYS A 208 -8.49 -10.57 11.26
CA LYS A 208 -7.73 -11.78 10.93
C LYS A 208 -6.55 -12.00 11.87
N PHE A 209 -6.08 -10.95 12.54
CA PHE A 209 -4.97 -11.02 13.47
C PHE A 209 -5.44 -11.52 14.84
N GLU A 210 -4.66 -12.41 15.45
CA GLU A 210 -4.98 -13.06 16.72
C GLU A 210 -4.01 -12.61 17.80
N GLY A 211 -4.51 -12.51 19.05
CA GLY A 211 -3.69 -12.18 20.20
C GLY A 211 -3.10 -10.75 20.19
N ILE A 212 -3.65 -9.84 19.37
CA ILE A 212 -3.23 -8.44 19.32
C ILE A 212 -3.84 -7.67 20.50
N ASP A 213 -3.01 -6.91 21.22
CA ASP A 213 -3.48 -5.89 22.14
C ASP A 213 -3.79 -4.62 21.35
N TYR A 214 -5.08 -4.31 21.21
CA TYR A 214 -5.54 -3.17 20.41
C TYR A 214 -5.15 -1.82 21.01
N ASN A 215 -4.97 -1.71 22.33
CA ASN A 215 -4.47 -0.48 22.94
C ASN A 215 -3.00 -0.26 22.56
N GLN A 216 -2.16 -1.28 22.68
CA GLN A 216 -0.76 -1.19 22.25
C GLN A 216 -0.64 -0.94 20.74
N LEU A 217 -1.52 -1.53 19.93
CA LEU A 217 -1.51 -1.28 18.49
C LEU A 217 -1.89 0.16 18.15
N ALA A 218 -2.96 0.69 18.77
CA ALA A 218 -3.38 2.07 18.60
C ALA A 218 -2.25 3.04 18.98
N ASP A 219 -1.52 2.75 20.08
CA ASP A 219 -0.36 3.52 20.52
C ASP A 219 0.71 3.60 19.42
N ILE A 220 1.11 2.46 18.87
CA ILE A 220 2.12 2.41 17.80
C ILE A 220 1.64 3.14 16.55
N LEU A 221 0.37 3.00 16.18
CA LEU A 221 -0.21 3.68 15.01
C LEU A 221 -0.18 5.21 15.16
N VAL A 222 -0.44 5.72 16.37
CA VAL A 222 -0.31 7.15 16.69
C VAL A 222 1.14 7.61 16.56
N GLU A 223 2.08 6.89 17.19
CA GLU A 223 3.51 7.23 17.17
C GLU A 223 4.10 7.23 15.75
N LYS A 224 3.64 6.31 14.89
CA LYS A 224 4.08 6.22 13.49
C LYS A 224 3.32 7.17 12.55
N GLY A 225 2.30 7.87 13.04
CA GLY A 225 1.50 8.82 12.25
C GLY A 225 0.48 8.17 11.29
N ASN A 226 0.17 6.89 11.46
CA ASN A 226 -0.79 6.14 10.63
C ASN A 226 -2.23 6.31 11.14
N LEU A 227 -2.62 7.56 11.40
CA LEU A 227 -3.87 7.89 12.10
C LEU A 227 -5.11 7.72 11.23
N HIS A 228 -4.99 7.93 9.92
CA HIS A 228 -6.12 7.78 9.00
C HIS A 228 -6.65 6.35 9.00
N ALA A 229 -5.76 5.37 8.84
CA ALA A 229 -6.09 3.96 8.93
C ALA A 229 -6.74 3.58 10.27
N LEU A 230 -6.21 4.12 11.36
CA LEU A 230 -6.71 3.88 12.71
C LEU A 230 -8.12 4.46 12.91
N THR A 231 -8.35 5.73 12.60
CA THR A 231 -9.65 6.38 12.83
C THR A 231 -10.73 5.93 11.85
N GLU A 232 -10.36 5.55 10.63
CA GLU A 232 -11.32 4.98 9.68
C GLU A 232 -11.80 3.58 10.09
N ASN A 233 -10.98 2.82 10.82
CA ASN A 233 -11.29 1.45 11.24
C ASN A 233 -11.46 1.34 12.77
N LEU A 234 -11.80 2.43 13.47
CA LEU A 234 -11.81 2.48 14.94
C LEU A 234 -12.73 1.42 15.54
N GLU A 235 -13.86 1.15 14.89
CA GLU A 235 -14.83 0.12 15.27
C GLU A 235 -14.26 -1.32 15.28
N LYS A 236 -13.12 -1.55 14.61
CA LYS A 236 -12.42 -2.85 14.63
C LYS A 236 -11.52 -3.03 15.85
N PHE A 237 -11.19 -1.95 16.57
CA PHE A 237 -10.35 -1.99 17.78
C PHE A 237 -11.19 -2.32 19.01
N LYS A 238 -11.59 -3.59 19.15
CA LYS A 238 -12.51 -4.04 20.21
C LYS A 238 -11.91 -3.84 21.61
N GLY A 239 -12.64 -3.18 22.51
CA GLY A 239 -12.15 -2.94 23.88
C GLY A 239 -10.99 -1.93 23.95
N LEU A 240 -10.83 -1.10 22.91
CA LEU A 240 -9.98 0.07 22.96
C LEU A 240 -10.51 1.03 24.01
N ASP A 241 -9.63 1.51 24.88
CA ASP A 241 -9.95 2.58 25.81
C ASP A 241 -9.99 3.92 25.06
N HIS A 242 -11.20 4.36 24.70
CA HIS A 242 -11.39 5.59 23.92
C HIS A 242 -10.96 6.85 24.66
N GLN A 243 -11.03 6.87 25.99
CA GLN A 243 -10.58 8.01 26.78
C GLN A 243 -9.05 8.13 26.71
N LYS A 244 -8.35 7.04 27.01
CA LYS A 244 -6.88 6.98 26.92
C LYS A 244 -6.39 7.23 25.48
N PHE A 245 -7.12 6.71 24.50
CA PHE A 245 -6.79 6.93 23.10
C PHE A 245 -6.96 8.40 22.69
N ALA A 246 -8.05 9.05 23.09
CA ALA A 246 -8.26 10.49 22.87
C ALA A 246 -7.15 11.33 23.52
N GLU A 247 -6.75 10.99 24.74
CA GLU A 247 -5.62 11.64 25.43
C GLU A 247 -4.33 11.57 24.62
N LYS A 248 -3.99 10.38 24.10
CA LYS A 248 -2.80 10.21 23.24
C LYS A 248 -2.87 11.01 21.94
N LEU A 249 -4.05 11.13 21.33
CA LEU A 249 -4.22 11.98 20.16
C LEU A 249 -3.96 13.46 20.50
N PHE A 250 -4.40 13.93 21.66
CA PHE A 250 -4.07 15.28 22.13
C PHE A 250 -2.57 15.47 22.37
N GLU A 251 -1.91 14.52 23.04
CA GLU A 251 -0.45 14.55 23.27
C GLU A 251 0.34 14.70 21.97
N HIS A 252 -0.13 14.09 20.89
CA HIS A 252 0.51 14.13 19.57
C HIS A 252 0.02 15.28 18.67
N ARG A 253 -0.81 16.20 19.18
CA ARG A 253 -1.45 17.30 18.44
C ARG A 253 -2.29 16.82 17.25
N LYS A 254 -3.12 15.81 17.51
CA LYS A 254 -3.97 15.11 16.54
C LYS A 254 -5.45 15.17 16.91
N GLY A 255 -5.85 16.17 17.70
CA GLY A 255 -7.23 16.34 18.18
C GLY A 255 -8.25 16.40 17.04
N ARG A 256 -7.90 16.99 15.90
CA ARG A 256 -8.75 17.01 14.68
C ARG A 256 -9.33 15.65 14.28
N TYR A 257 -8.59 14.55 14.49
CA TYR A 257 -9.05 13.21 14.11
C TYR A 257 -10.21 12.75 15.00
N ILE A 258 -10.26 13.23 16.25
CA ILE A 258 -11.39 12.99 17.15
C ILE A 258 -12.61 13.75 16.64
N ALA A 259 -12.49 15.05 16.35
CA ALA A 259 -13.61 15.87 15.85
C ALA A 259 -14.22 15.31 14.55
N GLN A 260 -13.37 14.85 13.63
CA GLN A 260 -13.79 14.30 12.34
C GLN A 260 -14.46 12.91 12.45
N ASN A 261 -14.20 12.14 13.52
CA ASN A 261 -14.71 10.79 13.70
C ASN A 261 -15.44 10.61 15.04
N LEU A 262 -16.00 11.70 15.59
CA LEU A 262 -16.48 11.75 16.96
C LEU A 262 -17.54 10.68 17.26
N GLU A 263 -18.38 10.37 16.28
CA GLU A 263 -19.41 9.32 16.37
C GLU A 263 -18.87 7.91 16.63
N LYS A 264 -17.58 7.67 16.36
CA LYS A 264 -16.91 6.39 16.59
C LYS A 264 -16.28 6.30 18.00
N PHE A 265 -16.17 7.42 18.70
CA PHE A 265 -15.67 7.43 20.07
C PHE A 265 -16.84 7.25 21.04
N GLU A 266 -16.79 6.17 21.80
CA GLU A 266 -17.75 5.85 22.85
C GLU A 266 -17.32 6.40 24.21
N GLY A 267 -18.29 6.88 25.00
CA GLY A 267 -18.09 7.25 26.40
C GLY A 267 -17.39 8.58 26.66
N LEU A 268 -17.09 9.37 25.62
CA LEU A 268 -16.46 10.69 25.79
C LEU A 268 -17.50 11.78 26.14
N ASP A 269 -17.11 12.68 27.03
CA ASP A 269 -17.86 13.92 27.27
C ASP A 269 -17.61 14.89 26.10
N HIS A 270 -18.65 15.11 25.29
CA HIS A 270 -18.55 15.98 24.12
C HIS A 270 -18.30 17.45 24.45
N GLN A 271 -18.77 17.93 25.60
CA GLN A 271 -18.59 19.31 26.02
C GLN A 271 -17.13 19.54 26.45
N GLU A 272 -16.58 18.65 27.28
CA GLU A 272 -15.16 18.68 27.65
C GLU A 272 -14.26 18.55 26.41
N LEU A 273 -14.62 17.66 25.50
CA LEU A 273 -13.84 17.41 24.31
C LEU A 273 -13.80 18.61 23.37
N ALA A 274 -14.94 19.27 23.13
CA ALA A 274 -14.99 20.49 22.33
C ALA A 274 -14.11 21.59 22.92
N ASP A 275 -14.15 21.75 24.25
CA ASP A 275 -13.31 22.72 24.97
C ASP A 275 -11.82 22.44 24.76
N ARG A 276 -11.41 21.18 24.95
CA ARG A 276 -10.02 20.75 24.77
C ARG A 276 -9.55 20.94 23.33
N LEU A 277 -10.38 20.63 22.34
CA LEU A 277 -10.06 20.85 20.93
C LEU A 277 -9.85 22.33 20.61
N ILE A 278 -10.72 23.21 21.11
CA ILE A 278 -10.57 24.66 20.93
C ILE A 278 -9.25 25.15 21.56
N GLN A 279 -8.95 24.71 22.79
CA GLN A 279 -7.71 25.05 23.50
C GLN A 279 -6.46 24.52 22.79
N ALA A 280 -6.54 23.35 22.15
CA ALA A 280 -5.46 22.76 21.37
C ALA A 280 -5.25 23.43 20.00
N GLY A 281 -6.11 24.38 19.61
CA GLY A 281 -6.05 25.07 18.32
C GLY A 281 -6.84 24.40 17.19
N ASP A 282 -7.60 23.34 17.49
CA ASP A 282 -8.44 22.59 16.54
C ASP A 282 -9.88 23.16 16.45
N ALA A 283 -10.04 24.46 16.75
CA ALA A 283 -11.33 25.17 16.78
C ALA A 283 -12.13 25.09 15.47
N GLU A 284 -11.43 25.06 14.32
CA GLU A 284 -12.05 24.90 13.00
C GLU A 284 -12.79 23.58 12.88
N TYR A 285 -12.16 22.49 13.33
CA TYR A 285 -12.73 21.16 13.27
C TYR A 285 -13.92 20.99 14.21
N VAL A 286 -13.94 21.71 15.34
CA VAL A 286 -15.12 21.77 16.22
C VAL A 286 -16.29 22.42 15.47
N ALA A 287 -16.07 23.61 14.88
CA ALA A 287 -17.11 24.34 14.15
C ALA A 287 -17.64 23.55 12.93
N GLU A 288 -16.74 22.97 12.14
CA GLU A 288 -17.06 22.17 10.94
C GLU A 288 -17.90 20.93 11.26
N ASN A 289 -17.69 20.33 12.45
CA ASN A 289 -18.29 19.06 12.85
C ASN A 289 -19.31 19.22 14.00
N MET A 290 -19.86 20.42 14.22
CA MET A 290 -20.74 20.72 15.36
C MET A 290 -21.93 19.77 15.50
N GLU A 291 -22.47 19.28 14.39
CA GLU A 291 -23.58 18.32 14.37
C GLU A 291 -23.24 16.97 15.03
N LYS A 292 -21.96 16.63 15.15
CA LYS A 292 -21.48 15.39 15.77
C LYS A 292 -21.40 15.50 17.30
N PHE A 293 -21.23 16.73 17.82
CA PHE A 293 -21.16 16.98 19.26
C PHE A 293 -22.56 16.94 19.89
N LYS A 294 -23.04 15.72 20.16
CA LYS A 294 -24.34 15.49 20.81
C LYS A 294 -24.38 16.06 22.23
N GLY A 295 -25.50 16.68 22.60
CA GLY A 295 -25.76 17.13 23.97
C GLY A 295 -25.02 18.41 24.40
N VAL A 296 -24.26 19.05 23.50
CA VAL A 296 -23.55 20.29 23.83
C VAL A 296 -24.45 21.51 23.70
N ASN A 297 -24.12 22.57 24.42
CA ASN A 297 -24.75 23.88 24.23
C ASN A 297 -24.01 24.65 23.12
N HIS A 298 -24.65 24.82 21.98
CA HIS A 298 -24.07 25.51 20.82
C HIS A 298 -23.66 26.96 21.15
N ASN A 299 -24.44 27.69 21.95
CA ASN A 299 -24.10 29.07 22.35
C ASN A 299 -22.84 29.11 23.23
N GLN A 300 -22.67 28.16 24.15
CA GLN A 300 -21.45 28.05 24.95
C GLN A 300 -20.21 27.75 24.09
N ILE A 301 -20.36 26.90 23.06
CA ILE A 301 -19.28 26.65 22.11
C ILE A 301 -18.93 27.90 21.30
N VAL A 302 -19.94 28.62 20.79
CA VAL A 302 -19.72 29.90 20.08
C VAL A 302 -19.01 30.91 20.99
N GLU A 303 -19.42 31.04 22.25
CA GLU A 303 -18.76 31.94 23.21
C GLU A 303 -17.27 31.59 23.37
N LYS A 304 -16.93 30.30 23.45
CA LYS A 304 -15.53 29.85 23.54
C LYS A 304 -14.75 30.11 22.24
N LEU A 305 -15.38 29.88 21.09
CA LEU A 305 -14.79 30.19 19.78
C LEU A 305 -14.55 31.70 19.62
N SER A 306 -15.50 32.54 20.03
CA SER A 306 -15.36 34.00 20.04
C SER A 306 -14.20 34.45 20.94
N LYS A 307 -14.16 33.99 22.19
CA LYS A 307 -13.07 34.30 23.14
C LYS A 307 -11.69 33.87 22.64
N ALA A 308 -11.62 32.80 21.84
CA ALA A 308 -10.39 32.34 21.20
C ALA A 308 -10.02 33.13 19.92
N GLY A 309 -10.81 34.15 19.54
CA GLY A 309 -10.64 34.91 18.30
C GLY A 309 -10.97 34.09 17.04
N LYS A 310 -11.84 33.09 17.17
CA LYS A 310 -12.17 32.09 16.15
C LYS A 310 -13.62 32.18 15.66
N ILE A 311 -14.32 33.28 15.92
CA ILE A 311 -15.71 33.50 15.50
C ILE A 311 -15.92 33.32 13.98
N ARG A 312 -14.88 33.58 13.17
CA ARG A 312 -14.89 33.31 11.72
C ARG A 312 -15.26 31.87 11.36
N TYR A 313 -14.92 30.89 12.19
CA TYR A 313 -15.25 29.49 11.93
C TYR A 313 -16.73 29.21 12.20
N VAL A 314 -17.35 29.92 13.14
CA VAL A 314 -18.81 29.89 13.33
C VAL A 314 -19.50 30.46 12.10
N ALA A 315 -18.99 31.57 11.54
CA ALA A 315 -19.54 32.13 10.31
C ALA A 315 -19.41 31.17 9.11
N GLN A 316 -18.22 30.59 8.93
CA GLN A 316 -17.91 29.68 7.82
C GLN A 316 -18.80 28.42 7.82
N TYR A 317 -19.13 27.90 9.00
CA TYR A 317 -19.89 26.65 9.19
C TYR A 317 -21.23 26.89 9.88
N LEU A 318 -21.82 28.08 9.67
CA LEU A 318 -23.01 28.53 10.40
C LEU A 318 -24.20 27.56 10.26
N GLU A 319 -24.31 26.88 9.11
CA GLU A 319 -25.33 25.87 8.82
C GLU A 319 -25.27 24.64 9.74
N LYS A 320 -24.15 24.42 10.43
CA LYS A 320 -23.95 23.32 11.39
C LYS A 320 -24.46 23.66 12.79
N PHE A 321 -24.63 24.95 13.08
CA PHE A 321 -25.13 25.44 14.35
C PHE A 321 -26.66 25.55 14.37
N LYS A 322 -27.25 25.49 15.57
CA LYS A 322 -28.71 25.46 15.77
C LYS A 322 -29.06 26.19 17.06
N GLY A 323 -30.18 26.92 17.06
CA GLY A 323 -30.68 27.62 18.26
C GLY A 323 -29.71 28.67 18.79
N LEU A 324 -29.00 29.36 17.90
CA LEU A 324 -28.09 30.43 18.29
C LEU A 324 -28.85 31.66 18.77
N GLU A 325 -28.35 32.27 19.84
CA GLU A 325 -28.94 33.47 20.44
C GLU A 325 -28.83 34.69 19.51
N LYS A 326 -29.70 35.67 19.73
CA LYS A 326 -29.68 36.94 19.01
C LYS A 326 -28.34 37.68 19.17
N SER A 327 -27.72 37.58 20.34
CA SER A 327 -26.40 38.14 20.65
C SER A 327 -25.33 37.63 19.69
N VAL A 328 -25.30 36.31 19.43
CA VAL A 328 -24.38 35.68 18.46
C VAL A 328 -24.62 36.22 17.05
N LYS A 329 -25.90 36.41 16.66
CA LYS A 329 -26.24 36.99 15.35
C LYS A 329 -25.70 38.41 15.21
N GLU A 330 -25.88 39.23 16.24
CA GLU A 330 -25.40 40.61 16.28
C GLU A 330 -23.87 40.69 16.22
N GLU A 331 -23.18 39.80 16.94
CA GLU A 331 -21.72 39.67 16.89
C GLU A 331 -21.22 39.31 15.49
N LEU A 332 -21.79 38.29 14.85
CA LEU A 332 -21.40 37.89 13.49
C LEU A 332 -21.59 39.03 12.47
N LEU A 333 -22.65 39.83 12.62
CA LEU A 333 -22.89 40.99 11.77
C LEU A 333 -21.86 42.10 12.02
N TYR A 334 -21.51 42.35 13.29
CA TYR A 334 -20.49 43.32 13.67
C TYR A 334 -19.11 42.96 13.10
N GLU A 335 -18.75 41.68 13.14
CA GLU A 335 -17.51 41.13 12.56
C GLU A 335 -17.53 41.03 11.03
N GLY A 336 -18.62 41.45 10.38
CA GLY A 336 -18.71 41.57 8.91
C GLY A 336 -19.25 40.34 8.17
N PHE A 337 -19.72 39.30 8.87
CA PHE A 337 -20.22 38.04 8.29
C PHE A 337 -21.70 38.12 7.84
N LYS A 338 -22.10 39.25 7.26
CA LYS A 338 -23.49 39.49 6.83
C LYS A 338 -23.96 38.51 5.77
N LYS A 339 -23.07 38.06 4.89
CA LYS A 339 -23.42 37.12 3.81
C LYS A 339 -23.78 35.75 4.38
N GLU A 340 -22.97 35.27 5.32
CA GLU A 340 -23.10 33.99 6.00
C GLU A 340 -24.38 33.95 6.85
N VAL A 341 -24.63 35.01 7.64
CA VAL A 341 -25.85 35.16 8.44
C VAL A 341 -27.11 35.15 7.56
N ASN A 342 -27.08 35.83 6.42
CA ASN A 342 -28.22 35.87 5.50
C ASN A 342 -28.42 34.54 4.75
N ALA A 343 -27.34 33.80 4.48
CA ALA A 343 -27.40 32.50 3.82
C ALA A 343 -27.92 31.40 4.76
N ASN A 344 -27.73 31.56 6.08
CA ASN A 344 -28.08 30.54 7.09
C ASN A 344 -28.98 31.06 8.22
N PRO A 345 -30.17 31.63 7.91
CA PRO A 345 -31.09 32.12 8.94
C PRO A 345 -31.55 31.04 9.93
N GLN A 346 -31.62 29.78 9.48
CA GLN A 346 -32.04 28.62 10.27
C GLN A 346 -31.16 28.36 11.51
N ALA A 347 -29.91 28.84 11.51
CA ALA A 347 -29.01 28.67 12.66
C ALA A 347 -29.53 29.39 13.92
N PHE A 348 -30.36 30.43 13.74
CA PHE A 348 -30.94 31.26 14.81
C PHE A 348 -32.40 30.91 15.12
N GLU A 349 -32.99 29.96 14.40
CA GLU A 349 -34.36 29.53 14.65
C GLU A 349 -34.36 28.52 15.80
N GLU A 350 -35.20 28.75 16.82
CA GLU A 350 -35.50 27.72 17.80
C GLU A 350 -36.26 26.60 17.09
N LYS A 351 -35.77 25.35 17.16
CA LYS A 351 -36.65 24.22 16.87
C LYS A 351 -37.73 24.25 17.93
N ASN A 352 -38.93 24.73 17.55
CA ASN A 352 -40.15 24.54 18.31
C ASN A 352 -40.15 23.10 18.83
N LYS A 353 -40.11 22.94 20.15
CA LYS A 353 -40.29 21.65 20.81
C LYS A 353 -41.64 21.10 20.34
N THR A 354 -41.63 20.21 19.36
CA THR A 354 -42.80 19.39 19.08
C THR A 354 -42.99 18.43 20.25
N ALA A 355 -44.25 18.46 20.73
CA ALA A 355 -44.84 17.80 21.88
C ALA A 355 -44.41 16.37 22.19
#